data_AF-A0A7J2SXW9-F1
#
_entry.id   AF-A0A7J2SXW9-F1
#
_cell.length_a   1.000
_cell.length_b   1.000
_cell.length_c   1.000
_cell.angle_alpha   90.00
_cell.angle_beta   90.00
_cell.angle_gamma   90.00
#
_symmetry.space_group_name_H-M   'P 1'
#
loop_
_entity.id
_entity.type
_entity.pdbx_description
1 polymer ?
#
loop_
_entity_poly.entity_id
_entity_poly.type
_entity_poly.pdbx_seq_one_letter_code
_entity_poly.pdbx_strand_id
1 'polypeptide(L)'
;MRLADLGGLVKPPQTLLLMFTAYCAYLAAGGRSLPDLAVLTAAEGLAISGTTAANMYLERDIDSVMPRTSRRPIPSGAVPPGAAAALAASAFLAALAISSAWSRPLALTILVGFLSDILVYTNIAKRATPYSVALGGIAGAMPALGGWALARGFTAAGLVLSAVVLAWIPMHIWFIATYYLEDYRLAGIPMMPVIRGQSEAAAYAEGAIAAMPALSWAYFALTRRGLLAAAAASALSALAIRSVEGFRRSPSRDAARAIFKMASPLIAVIFLLEALEGALGIP
;
A
#
# COMPACT_ATOMS: atom_id res chain seq x y z
N MET A 1 6.45 28.64 -1.70
CA MET A 1 6.36 27.22 -1.28
C MET A 1 7.75 26.64 -1.29
N ARG A 2 8.24 26.08 -0.17
CA ARG A 2 9.60 25.52 -0.12
C ARG A 2 9.59 24.10 -0.71
N LEU A 3 10.71 23.66 -1.27
CA LEU A 3 10.86 22.29 -1.79
C LEU A 3 10.59 21.23 -0.71
N ALA A 4 10.92 21.51 0.55
CA ALA A 4 10.62 20.64 1.67
C ALA A 4 9.10 20.43 1.88
N ASP A 5 8.29 21.46 1.66
CA ASP A 5 6.83 21.40 1.81
C ASP A 5 6.21 20.52 0.71
N LEU A 6 6.76 20.58 -0.50
CA LEU A 6 6.41 19.70 -1.62
C LEU A 6 6.78 18.25 -1.37
N GLY A 7 7.95 17.99 -0.77
CA GLY A 7 8.35 16.65 -0.34
C GLY A 7 7.35 16.02 0.63
N GLY A 8 6.67 16.83 1.44
CA GLY A 8 5.61 16.37 2.34
C GLY A 8 4.37 15.81 1.62
N LEU A 9 4.04 16.31 0.42
CA LEU A 9 2.91 15.82 -0.38
C LEU A 9 3.19 14.47 -1.03
N VAL A 10 4.45 14.19 -1.32
CA VAL A 10 4.92 12.93 -1.96
C VAL A 10 5.00 11.79 -0.94
N LYS A 11 5.04 12.09 0.37
CA LYS A 11 5.08 11.13 1.47
C LYS A 11 6.13 10.01 1.25
N PRO A 12 7.44 10.35 1.21
CA PRO A 12 8.49 9.48 0.69
C PRO A 12 8.53 8.06 1.27
N PRO A 13 8.35 7.83 2.58
CA PRO A 13 8.36 6.45 3.11
C PRO A 13 7.28 5.54 2.52
N GLN A 14 6.08 6.09 2.25
CA GLN A 14 5.00 5.33 1.61
C GLN A 14 5.34 5.06 0.15
N THR A 15 5.74 6.11 -0.58
CA THR A 15 6.05 6.01 -2.00
C THR A 15 7.20 5.04 -2.26
N LEU A 16 8.24 5.07 -1.42
CA LEU A 16 9.36 4.14 -1.52
C LEU A 16 8.94 2.68 -1.33
N LEU A 17 8.06 2.39 -0.36
CA LEU A 17 7.58 1.03 -0.14
C LEU A 17 6.75 0.52 -1.33
N LEU A 18 5.85 1.35 -1.87
CA LEU A 18 5.05 0.99 -3.04
C LEU A 18 5.92 0.79 -4.29
N MET A 19 6.86 1.70 -4.54
CA MET A 19 7.84 1.56 -5.62
C MET A 19 8.71 0.30 -5.44
N PHE A 20 9.12 0.00 -4.22
CA PHE A 20 9.87 -1.21 -3.91
C PHE A 20 9.09 -2.48 -4.31
N THR A 21 7.81 -2.56 -3.95
CA THR A 21 6.97 -3.70 -4.36
C THR A 21 6.78 -3.77 -5.89
N ALA A 22 6.65 -2.63 -6.57
CA ALA A 22 6.56 -2.57 -8.03
C ALA A 22 7.84 -3.08 -8.71
N TYR A 23 9.01 -2.62 -8.26
CA TYR A 23 10.29 -3.09 -8.79
C TYR A 23 10.51 -4.58 -8.55
N CYS A 24 10.22 -5.04 -7.33
CA CYS A 24 10.37 -6.45 -7.00
C CYS A 24 9.47 -7.34 -7.86
N ALA A 25 8.21 -6.93 -8.08
CA ALA A 25 7.28 -7.65 -8.95
C ALA A 25 7.73 -7.65 -10.42
N TYR A 26 8.25 -6.52 -10.93
CA TYR A 26 8.83 -6.44 -12.27
C TYR A 26 10.00 -7.41 -12.45
N LEU A 27 10.91 -7.45 -11.48
CA LEU A 27 12.06 -8.37 -11.48
C LEU A 27 11.64 -9.83 -11.35
N ALA A 28 10.68 -10.13 -10.47
CA ALA A 28 10.12 -11.48 -10.29
C ALA A 28 9.48 -12.02 -11.58
N ALA A 29 8.83 -11.14 -12.35
CA ALA A 29 8.25 -11.44 -13.67
C ALA A 29 9.32 -11.69 -14.76
N GLY A 30 10.60 -11.45 -14.46
CA GLY A 30 11.73 -11.56 -15.39
C GLY A 30 12.02 -10.28 -16.17
N GLY A 31 11.45 -9.14 -15.77
CA GLY A 31 11.72 -7.85 -16.39
C GLY A 31 13.16 -7.39 -16.15
N ARG A 32 13.83 -6.89 -17.21
CA ARG A 32 15.25 -6.46 -17.18
C ARG A 32 15.54 -5.18 -17.98
N SER A 33 14.55 -4.64 -18.66
CA SER A 33 14.70 -3.51 -19.58
C SER A 33 14.96 -2.22 -18.79
N LEU A 34 16.08 -1.55 -19.06
CA LEU A 34 16.36 -0.23 -18.47
C LEU A 34 15.30 0.81 -18.86
N PRO A 35 14.81 0.88 -20.12
CA PRO A 35 13.67 1.72 -20.46
C PRO A 35 12.41 1.42 -19.64
N ASP A 36 12.06 0.15 -19.43
CA ASP A 36 10.90 -0.21 -18.60
C ASP A 36 11.08 0.27 -17.16
N LEU A 37 12.27 0.08 -16.58
CA LEU A 37 12.55 0.55 -15.22
C LEU A 37 12.46 2.07 -15.12
N ALA A 38 12.95 2.80 -16.13
CA ALA A 38 12.83 4.26 -16.18
C ALA A 38 11.37 4.71 -16.26
N VAL A 39 10.57 4.06 -17.12
CA VAL A 39 9.13 4.33 -17.25
C VAL A 39 8.37 3.96 -15.99
N LEU A 40 8.65 2.81 -15.39
CA LEU A 40 8.06 2.38 -14.13
C LEU A 40 8.38 3.41 -13.02
N THR A 41 9.64 3.82 -12.91
CA THR A 41 10.08 4.84 -11.95
C THR A 41 9.32 6.15 -12.13
N ALA A 42 9.24 6.64 -13.37
CA ALA A 42 8.61 7.91 -13.68
C ALA A 42 7.08 7.86 -13.54
N ALA A 43 6.42 6.92 -14.23
CA ALA A 43 4.96 6.84 -14.27
C ALA A 43 4.38 6.39 -12.93
N GLU A 44 4.85 5.27 -12.35
CA GLU A 44 4.33 4.77 -11.07
C GLU A 44 4.66 5.74 -9.93
N GLY A 45 5.88 6.31 -9.93
CA GLY A 45 6.28 7.31 -8.93
C GLY A 45 5.40 8.55 -8.97
N LEU A 46 5.13 9.09 -10.17
CA LEU A 46 4.21 10.22 -10.35
C LEU A 46 2.76 9.85 -9.99
N ALA A 47 2.30 8.64 -10.32
CA ALA A 47 0.96 8.17 -10.00
C ALA A 47 0.75 8.08 -8.48
N ILE A 48 1.66 7.43 -7.76
CA ILE A 48 1.59 7.28 -6.29
C ILE A 48 1.63 8.66 -5.64
N SER A 49 2.56 9.52 -6.07
CA SER A 49 2.72 10.87 -5.52
C SER A 49 1.49 11.75 -5.78
N GLY A 50 0.98 11.74 -7.01
CA GLY A 50 -0.21 12.49 -7.41
C GLY A 50 -1.47 12.02 -6.66
N THR A 51 -1.65 10.71 -6.55
CA THR A 51 -2.77 10.11 -5.78
C THR A 51 -2.66 10.47 -4.30
N THR A 52 -1.47 10.40 -3.71
CA THR A 52 -1.25 10.77 -2.30
C THR A 52 -1.54 12.25 -2.06
N ALA A 53 -1.10 13.14 -2.96
CA ALA A 53 -1.39 14.56 -2.87
C ALA A 53 -2.90 14.85 -3.03
N ALA A 54 -3.59 14.15 -3.93
CA ALA A 54 -5.04 14.23 -4.09
C ALA A 54 -5.78 13.75 -2.82
N ASN A 55 -5.37 12.62 -2.24
CA ASN A 55 -5.90 12.13 -0.97
C ASN A 55 -5.72 13.18 0.15
N MET A 56 -4.52 13.72 0.33
CA MET A 56 -4.28 14.78 1.33
C MET A 56 -5.12 16.04 1.09
N TYR A 57 -5.33 16.42 -0.19
CA TYR A 57 -6.20 17.54 -0.51
C TYR A 57 -7.65 17.26 -0.11
N LEU A 58 -8.18 16.08 -0.43
CA LEU A 58 -9.57 15.68 -0.13
C LEU A 58 -9.81 15.44 1.37
N GLU A 59 -8.76 15.08 2.12
CA GLU A 59 -8.82 14.79 3.56
C GLU A 59 -8.38 15.96 4.44
N ARG A 60 -8.14 17.14 3.87
CA ARG A 60 -7.63 18.31 4.62
C ARG A 60 -8.48 18.69 5.84
N ASP A 61 -9.79 18.46 5.78
CA ASP A 61 -10.74 18.70 6.88
C ASP A 61 -10.46 17.75 8.05
N ILE A 62 -10.40 16.45 7.80
CA ILE A 62 -10.15 15.44 8.84
C ILE A 62 -8.69 15.45 9.31
N ASP A 63 -7.75 15.75 8.40
CA ASP A 63 -6.35 15.85 8.75
C ASP A 63 -6.08 17.02 9.71
N SER A 64 -6.88 18.09 9.65
CA SER A 64 -6.73 19.28 10.49
C SER A 64 -7.04 19.03 11.97
N VAL A 65 -7.92 18.07 12.27
CA VAL A 65 -8.36 17.76 13.64
C VAL A 65 -7.60 16.60 14.28
N MET A 66 -6.81 15.85 13.50
CA MET A 66 -6.00 14.73 13.99
C MET A 66 -4.59 15.23 14.40
N PRO A 67 -4.17 15.09 15.67
CA PRO A 67 -2.84 15.50 16.13
C PRO A 67 -1.68 14.96 15.28
N ARG A 68 -1.80 13.74 14.75
CA ARG A 68 -0.79 13.13 13.89
C ARG A 68 -0.63 13.82 12.53
N THR A 69 -1.68 14.44 12.00
CA THR A 69 -1.72 14.93 10.60
C THR A 69 -2.00 16.41 10.47
N SER A 70 -2.33 17.10 11.57
CA SER A 70 -2.57 18.55 11.59
C SER A 70 -1.35 19.37 11.15
N ARG A 71 -0.16 18.75 11.17
CA ARG A 71 1.11 19.32 10.67
C ARG A 71 1.43 18.96 9.21
N ARG A 72 0.54 18.27 8.49
CA ARG A 72 0.72 18.00 7.05
C ARG A 72 0.76 19.30 6.26
N PRO A 73 1.32 19.29 5.02
CA PRO A 73 1.54 20.53 4.26
C PRO A 73 0.27 21.36 4.01
N ILE A 74 -0.88 20.72 3.81
CA ILE A 74 -2.14 21.42 3.53
C ILE A 74 -2.79 21.95 4.82
N PRO A 75 -3.04 21.15 5.88
CA PRO A 75 -3.66 21.67 7.11
C PRO A 75 -2.80 22.70 7.87
N SER A 76 -1.47 22.62 7.77
CA SER A 76 -0.56 23.60 8.37
C SER A 76 -0.49 24.93 7.62
N GLY A 77 -1.07 25.02 6.42
CA GLY A 77 -0.98 26.19 5.55
C GLY A 77 0.35 26.33 4.78
N ALA A 78 1.27 25.38 4.90
CA ALA A 78 2.54 25.40 4.16
C ALA A 78 2.34 25.31 2.63
N VAL A 79 1.30 24.59 2.21
CA VAL A 79 0.88 24.47 0.80
C VAL A 79 -0.59 24.89 0.65
N PRO A 80 -0.89 25.89 -0.22
CA PRO A 80 -2.27 26.25 -0.53
C PRO A 80 -3.05 25.08 -1.14
N PRO A 81 -4.31 24.83 -0.75
CA PRO A 81 -5.10 23.71 -1.26
C PRO A 81 -5.21 23.67 -2.80
N GLY A 82 -5.39 24.83 -3.45
CA GLY A 82 -5.45 24.92 -4.91
C GLY A 82 -4.15 24.50 -5.59
N ALA A 83 -3.00 24.85 -5.00
CA ALA A 83 -1.69 24.42 -5.50
C ALA A 83 -1.49 22.90 -5.33
N ALA A 84 -1.89 22.35 -4.18
CA ALA A 84 -1.84 20.90 -3.95
C ALA A 84 -2.71 20.12 -4.95
N ALA A 85 -3.93 20.59 -5.22
CA ALA A 85 -4.83 19.98 -6.20
C ALA A 85 -4.26 20.04 -7.62
N ALA A 86 -3.71 21.18 -8.04
CA ALA A 86 -3.07 21.34 -9.35
C ALA A 86 -1.87 20.39 -9.52
N LEU A 87 -1.01 20.30 -8.51
CA LEU A 87 0.14 19.40 -8.52
C LEU A 87 -0.29 17.93 -8.58
N ALA A 88 -1.26 17.55 -7.75
CA ALA A 88 -1.81 16.19 -7.74
C ALA A 88 -2.35 15.79 -9.12
N ALA A 89 -3.17 16.65 -9.72
CA ALA A 89 -3.73 16.43 -11.05
C ALA A 89 -2.64 16.37 -12.12
N SER A 90 -1.68 17.31 -12.12
CA SER A 90 -0.60 17.34 -13.11
C SER A 90 0.29 16.10 -13.03
N ALA A 91 0.63 15.64 -11.82
CA ALA A 91 1.46 14.47 -11.61
C ALA A 91 0.74 13.20 -12.08
N PHE A 92 -0.54 13.04 -11.72
CA PHE A 92 -1.32 11.88 -12.14
C PHE A 92 -1.57 11.85 -13.65
N LEU A 93 -1.91 12.98 -14.27
CA LEU A 93 -2.09 13.07 -15.72
C LEU A 93 -0.79 12.78 -16.48
N ALA A 94 0.35 13.27 -15.98
CA ALA A 94 1.65 12.95 -16.56
C ALA A 94 1.96 11.45 -16.43
N ALA A 95 1.71 10.84 -15.26
CA ALA A 95 1.86 9.41 -15.06
C ALA A 95 1.03 8.59 -16.04
N LEU A 96 -0.24 8.97 -16.23
CA LEU A 96 -1.15 8.28 -17.14
C LEU A 96 -0.72 8.46 -18.60
N ALA A 97 -0.25 9.64 -19.00
CA ALA A 97 0.25 9.89 -20.35
C ALA A 97 1.51 9.06 -20.65
N ILE A 98 2.50 9.06 -19.74
CA ILE A 98 3.75 8.29 -19.89
C ILE A 98 3.44 6.79 -19.96
N SER A 99 2.66 6.27 -19.01
CA SER A 99 2.32 4.85 -18.98
C SER A 99 1.47 4.41 -20.19
N SER A 100 0.49 5.21 -20.63
CA SER A 100 -0.37 4.87 -21.77
C SER A 100 0.39 4.83 -23.10
N ALA A 101 1.42 5.67 -23.24
CA ALA A 101 2.30 5.67 -24.40
C ALA A 101 3.25 4.46 -24.44
N TRP A 102 3.57 3.86 -23.28
CA TRP A 102 4.55 2.78 -23.17
C TRP A 102 3.92 1.38 -23.00
N SER A 103 3.00 1.23 -22.04
CA SER A 103 2.42 -0.05 -21.64
C SER A 103 0.98 0.11 -21.16
N ARG A 104 0.03 -0.38 -21.97
CA ARG A 104 -1.41 -0.36 -21.62
C ARG A 104 -1.72 -1.09 -20.30
N PRO A 105 -1.11 -2.25 -19.98
CA PRO A 105 -1.30 -2.89 -18.67
C PRO A 105 -0.87 -2.01 -17.50
N LEU A 106 0.30 -1.34 -17.58
CA LEU A 106 0.77 -0.41 -16.55
C LEU A 106 -0.18 0.79 -16.39
N ALA A 107 -0.63 1.37 -17.50
CA ALA A 107 -1.59 2.48 -17.46
C ALA A 107 -2.90 2.08 -16.78
N LEU A 108 -3.38 0.85 -17.03
CA LEU A 108 -4.61 0.35 -16.41
C LEU A 108 -4.44 0.14 -14.90
N THR A 109 -3.31 -0.39 -14.43
CA THR A 109 -3.06 -0.53 -12.98
C THR A 109 -2.97 0.83 -12.28
N ILE A 110 -2.33 1.81 -12.92
CA ILE A 110 -2.27 3.20 -12.42
C ILE A 110 -3.68 3.79 -12.31
N LEU A 111 -4.51 3.64 -13.35
CA LEU A 111 -5.88 4.15 -13.36
C LEU A 111 -6.75 3.49 -12.31
N VAL A 112 -6.72 2.15 -12.21
CA VAL A 112 -7.47 1.40 -11.20
C VAL A 112 -7.01 1.76 -9.79
N GLY A 113 -5.69 1.93 -9.58
CA GLY A 113 -5.13 2.35 -8.30
C GLY A 113 -5.68 3.70 -7.85
N PHE A 114 -5.66 4.68 -8.75
CA PHE A 114 -6.20 6.01 -8.48
C PHE A 114 -7.70 6.01 -8.22
N LEU A 115 -8.50 5.31 -9.04
CA LEU A 115 -9.94 5.22 -8.85
C LEU A 115 -10.27 4.51 -7.52
N SER A 116 -9.56 3.45 -7.19
CA SER A 116 -9.74 2.75 -5.93
C SER A 116 -9.37 3.63 -4.72
N ASP A 117 -8.30 4.43 -4.80
CA ASP A 117 -7.90 5.30 -3.68
C ASP A 117 -8.86 6.49 -3.56
N ILE A 118 -9.07 7.23 -4.64
CA ILE A 118 -9.79 8.50 -4.58
C ILE A 118 -11.31 8.30 -4.52
N LEU A 119 -11.86 7.51 -5.44
CA LEU A 119 -13.30 7.33 -5.54
C LEU A 119 -13.80 6.36 -4.45
N VAL A 120 -13.24 5.16 -4.40
CA VAL A 120 -13.75 4.10 -3.51
C VAL A 120 -13.33 4.35 -2.07
N TYR A 121 -12.04 4.56 -1.79
CA TYR A 121 -11.56 4.70 -0.42
C TYR A 121 -11.80 6.09 0.17
N THR A 122 -11.20 7.11 -0.40
CA THR A 122 -11.12 8.46 0.17
C THR A 122 -12.50 9.12 0.27
N ASN A 123 -13.27 9.11 -0.83
CA ASN A 123 -14.56 9.80 -0.89
C ASN A 123 -15.71 8.99 -0.28
N ILE A 124 -15.71 7.67 -0.44
CA ILE A 124 -16.85 6.82 -0.04
C ILE A 124 -16.51 6.04 1.23
N ALA A 125 -15.64 5.03 1.11
CA ALA A 125 -15.56 3.98 2.12
C ALA A 125 -14.99 4.48 3.45
N LYS A 126 -13.94 5.32 3.42
CA LYS A 126 -13.25 5.81 4.62
C LYS A 126 -14.18 6.51 5.59
N ARG A 127 -15.16 7.27 5.08
CA ARG A 127 -16.13 8.02 5.90
C ARG A 127 -17.41 7.22 6.21
N ALA A 128 -17.68 6.14 5.48
CA ALA A 128 -18.96 5.43 5.55
C ALA A 128 -18.91 4.06 6.24
N THR A 129 -17.76 3.37 6.28
CA THR A 129 -17.72 1.97 6.70
C THR A 129 -16.43 1.56 7.43
N PRO A 130 -16.51 0.65 8.42
CA PRO A 130 -15.32 0.07 9.07
C PRO A 130 -14.50 -0.82 8.13
N TYR A 131 -15.06 -1.26 7.01
CA TYR A 131 -14.39 -2.09 6.00
C TYR A 131 -13.57 -1.27 4.98
N SER A 132 -13.42 0.04 5.21
CA SER A 132 -12.73 0.96 4.30
C SER A 132 -11.32 0.52 3.91
N VAL A 133 -10.58 -0.07 4.84
CA VAL A 133 -9.22 -0.59 4.61
C VAL A 133 -9.20 -1.74 3.62
N ALA A 134 -10.18 -2.65 3.67
CA ALA A 134 -10.28 -3.76 2.73
C ALA A 134 -10.65 -3.25 1.33
N LEU A 135 -11.60 -2.32 1.25
CA LEU A 135 -12.04 -1.72 -0.02
C LEU A 135 -10.96 -0.84 -0.67
N GLY A 136 -10.26 -0.05 0.14
CA GLY A 136 -9.17 0.82 -0.31
C GLY A 136 -7.85 0.11 -0.54
N GLY A 137 -7.67 -1.10 0.01
CA GLY A 137 -6.43 -1.85 -0.11
C GLY A 137 -6.07 -2.21 -1.55
N ILE A 138 -7.06 -2.25 -2.45
CA ILE A 138 -6.83 -2.48 -3.88
C ILE A 138 -5.83 -1.45 -4.43
N ALA A 139 -5.96 -0.18 -4.07
CA ALA A 139 -5.03 0.87 -4.50
C ALA A 139 -3.59 0.60 -4.08
N GLY A 140 -3.37 0.11 -2.85
CA GLY A 140 -2.04 -0.23 -2.34
C GLY A 140 -1.44 -1.48 -3.01
N ALA A 141 -2.26 -2.34 -3.58
CA ALA A 141 -1.84 -3.56 -4.26
C ALA A 141 -1.53 -3.35 -5.76
N MET A 142 -2.01 -2.25 -6.36
CA MET A 142 -1.82 -1.96 -7.79
C MET A 142 -0.37 -1.72 -8.21
N PRO A 143 0.52 -1.08 -7.41
CA PRO A 143 1.92 -0.90 -7.81
C PRO A 143 2.66 -2.22 -8.06
N ALA A 144 2.43 -3.22 -7.20
CA ALA A 144 2.97 -4.57 -7.39
C ALA A 144 2.42 -5.21 -8.68
N LEU A 145 1.12 -5.09 -8.94
CA LEU A 145 0.52 -5.59 -10.19
C LEU A 145 1.05 -4.85 -11.42
N GLY A 146 1.26 -3.53 -11.32
CA GLY A 146 1.76 -2.69 -12.40
C GLY A 146 3.19 -3.05 -12.78
N GLY A 147 4.06 -3.26 -11.79
CA GLY A 147 5.41 -3.78 -11.99
C GLY A 147 5.42 -5.12 -12.71
N TRP A 148 4.62 -6.08 -12.27
CA TRP A 148 4.48 -7.37 -12.96
C TRP A 148 3.93 -7.22 -14.38
N ALA A 149 2.84 -6.47 -14.53
CA ALA A 149 2.11 -6.32 -15.77
C ALA A 149 2.90 -5.56 -16.83
N LEU A 150 3.82 -4.68 -16.42
CA LEU A 150 4.78 -4.07 -17.33
C LEU A 150 5.68 -5.11 -18.01
N ALA A 151 6.12 -6.15 -17.29
CA ALA A 151 6.99 -7.18 -17.83
C ALA A 151 6.22 -8.31 -18.58
N ARG A 152 5.03 -8.68 -18.10
CA ARG A 152 4.33 -9.91 -18.54
C ARG A 152 2.85 -9.72 -18.89
N GLY A 153 2.31 -8.51 -18.77
CA GLY A 153 0.87 -8.28 -18.82
C GLY A 153 0.12 -8.89 -17.63
N PHE A 154 -1.20 -8.97 -17.72
CA PHE A 154 -2.03 -9.54 -16.66
C PHE A 154 -1.97 -11.06 -16.67
N THR A 155 -1.40 -11.66 -15.63
CA THR A 155 -1.36 -13.11 -15.43
C THR A 155 -1.82 -13.46 -14.01
N ALA A 156 -2.20 -14.73 -13.81
CA ALA A 156 -2.58 -15.22 -12.48
C ALA A 156 -1.48 -14.99 -11.44
N ALA A 157 -0.20 -15.19 -11.80
CA ALA A 157 0.92 -14.98 -10.90
C ALA A 157 1.05 -13.50 -10.45
N GLY A 158 0.88 -12.54 -11.36
CA GLY A 158 0.87 -11.11 -11.01
C GLY A 158 -0.29 -10.71 -10.10
N LEU A 159 -1.48 -11.26 -10.36
CA LEU A 159 -2.65 -11.05 -9.51
C LEU A 159 -2.45 -11.64 -8.11
N VAL A 160 -1.82 -12.81 -8.01
CA VAL A 160 -1.50 -13.44 -6.71
C VAL A 160 -0.48 -12.61 -5.93
N LEU A 161 0.61 -12.12 -6.55
CA LEU A 161 1.55 -11.22 -5.85
C LEU A 161 0.88 -9.93 -5.38
N SER A 162 0.01 -9.34 -6.19
CA SER A 162 -0.80 -8.19 -5.79
C SER A 162 -1.71 -8.53 -4.61
N ALA A 163 -2.33 -9.71 -4.61
CA ALA A 163 -3.15 -10.19 -3.50
C ALA A 163 -2.35 -10.40 -2.20
N VAL A 164 -1.06 -10.77 -2.25
CA VAL A 164 -0.19 -10.81 -1.06
C VAL A 164 -0.10 -9.44 -0.41
N VAL A 165 0.08 -8.37 -1.21
CA VAL A 165 0.08 -6.99 -0.70
C VAL A 165 -1.30 -6.63 -0.13
N LEU A 166 -2.38 -6.99 -0.82
CA LEU A 166 -3.75 -6.72 -0.35
C LEU A 166 -4.03 -7.38 1.02
N ALA A 167 -3.63 -8.64 1.19
CA ALA A 167 -3.76 -9.40 2.43
C ALA A 167 -2.91 -8.82 3.57
N TRP A 168 -1.79 -8.18 3.25
CA TRP A 168 -0.92 -7.50 4.21
C TRP A 168 -1.49 -6.16 4.72
N ILE A 169 -2.26 -5.43 3.89
CA ILE A 169 -2.73 -4.06 4.20
C ILE A 169 -3.48 -3.94 5.53
N PRO A 170 -4.40 -4.85 5.91
CA PRO A 170 -5.07 -4.81 7.22
C PRO A 170 -4.10 -4.75 8.40
N MET A 171 -3.02 -5.54 8.36
CA MET A 171 -1.96 -5.53 9.39
C MET A 171 -1.29 -4.15 9.47
N HIS A 172 -1.09 -3.49 8.34
CA HIS A 172 -0.46 -2.18 8.33
C HIS A 172 -1.42 -1.08 8.81
N ILE A 173 -2.63 -1.02 8.26
CA ILE A 173 -3.53 0.13 8.44
C ILE A 173 -4.36 0.05 9.73
N TRP A 174 -4.88 -1.12 10.10
CA TRP A 174 -5.66 -1.20 11.34
C TRP A 174 -4.80 -1.08 12.60
N PHE A 175 -3.53 -1.51 12.58
CA PHE A 175 -2.66 -1.34 13.74
C PHE A 175 -2.14 0.09 13.90
N ILE A 176 -1.90 0.84 12.82
CA ILE A 176 -1.68 2.30 12.95
C ILE A 176 -2.97 3.01 13.40
N ALA A 177 -4.15 2.56 12.93
CA ALA A 177 -5.42 3.10 13.39
C ALA A 177 -5.66 2.87 14.87
N THR A 178 -5.31 1.68 15.38
CA THR A 178 -5.30 1.37 16.81
C THR A 178 -4.27 2.19 17.59
N TYR A 179 -3.07 2.40 17.04
CA TYR A 179 -2.03 3.20 17.71
C TYR A 179 -2.42 4.69 17.86
N TYR A 180 -3.17 5.22 16.89
CA TYR A 180 -3.73 6.58 16.87
C TYR A 180 -5.26 6.58 17.02
N LEU A 181 -5.79 5.69 17.86
CA LEU A 181 -7.24 5.46 17.96
C LEU A 181 -8.03 6.74 18.22
N GLU A 182 -7.50 7.61 19.09
CA GLU A 182 -8.17 8.84 19.47
C GLU A 182 -8.19 9.87 18.34
N ASP A 183 -7.13 9.98 17.54
CA ASP A 183 -7.13 10.81 16.33
C ASP A 183 -8.29 10.41 15.40
N TYR A 184 -8.49 9.11 15.16
CA TYR A 184 -9.59 8.64 14.31
C TYR A 184 -10.98 8.88 14.92
N ARG A 185 -11.12 8.81 16.25
CA ARG A 185 -12.35 9.19 16.95
C ARG A 185 -12.65 10.68 16.81
N LEU A 186 -11.66 11.53 17.04
CA LEU A 186 -11.78 12.99 16.91
C LEU A 186 -12.19 13.40 15.49
N ALA A 187 -11.66 12.72 14.47
CA ALA A 187 -12.02 12.93 13.08
C ALA A 187 -13.37 12.32 12.66
N GLY A 188 -14.07 11.62 13.56
CA GLY A 188 -15.34 10.96 13.27
C GLY A 188 -15.23 9.85 12.22
N ILE A 189 -14.03 9.28 12.03
CA ILE A 189 -13.81 8.23 11.02
C ILE A 189 -14.22 6.87 11.61
N PRO A 190 -15.15 6.13 10.98
CA PRO A 190 -15.64 4.86 11.48
C PRO A 190 -14.65 3.70 11.23
N MET A 191 -13.37 3.87 11.55
CA MET A 191 -12.36 2.82 11.42
C MET A 191 -12.76 1.56 12.21
N MET A 192 -12.43 0.38 11.68
CA MET A 192 -12.74 -0.89 12.35
C MET A 192 -12.37 -0.93 13.84
N PRO A 193 -11.14 -0.58 14.29
CA PRO A 193 -10.82 -0.57 15.71
C PRO A 193 -11.60 0.46 16.55
N VAL A 194 -12.18 1.49 15.92
CA VAL A 194 -13.02 2.49 16.58
C VAL A 194 -14.44 1.96 16.81
N ILE A 195 -15.05 1.36 15.79
CA ILE A 195 -16.48 1.00 15.78
C ILE A 195 -16.75 -0.45 16.20
N ARG A 196 -15.85 -1.37 15.89
CA ARG A 196 -15.92 -2.80 16.22
C ARG A 196 -14.97 -3.18 17.37
N GLY A 197 -14.07 -2.28 17.73
CA GLY A 197 -13.10 -2.49 18.78
C GLY A 197 -11.81 -3.14 18.28
N GLN A 198 -10.77 -3.00 19.09
CA GLN A 198 -9.40 -3.34 18.70
C GLN A 198 -9.21 -4.87 18.54
N SER A 199 -9.85 -5.67 19.38
CA SER A 199 -9.74 -7.14 19.32
C SER A 199 -10.42 -7.73 18.07
N GLU A 200 -11.55 -7.15 17.62
CA GLU A 200 -12.20 -7.59 16.39
C GLU A 200 -11.39 -7.17 15.16
N ALA A 201 -10.87 -5.93 15.12
CA ALA A 201 -9.95 -5.50 14.07
C ALA A 201 -8.70 -6.39 13.98
N ALA A 202 -8.17 -6.81 15.13
CA ALA A 202 -7.05 -7.74 15.21
C ALA A 202 -7.40 -9.12 14.64
N ALA A 203 -8.60 -9.65 14.90
CA ALA A 203 -9.04 -10.94 14.35
C ALA A 203 -9.17 -10.91 12.82
N TYR A 204 -9.70 -9.83 12.25
CA TYR A 204 -9.74 -9.66 10.79
C TYR A 204 -8.33 -9.54 10.20
N ALA A 205 -7.42 -8.80 10.86
CA ALA A 205 -6.03 -8.71 10.43
C ALA A 205 -5.32 -10.07 10.49
N GLU A 206 -5.58 -10.87 11.53
CA GLU A 206 -5.06 -12.23 11.69
C GLU A 206 -5.45 -13.13 10.51
N GLY A 207 -6.73 -13.12 10.12
CA GLY A 207 -7.21 -13.86 8.95
C GLY A 207 -6.58 -13.39 7.64
N ALA A 208 -6.38 -12.08 7.47
CA ALA A 208 -5.71 -11.53 6.30
C ALA A 208 -4.22 -11.92 6.25
N ILE A 209 -3.51 -11.87 7.39
CA ILE A 209 -2.11 -12.34 7.50
C ILE A 209 -2.02 -13.83 7.20
N ALA A 210 -2.96 -14.65 7.67
CA ALA A 210 -2.99 -16.08 7.39
C ALA A 210 -3.20 -16.41 5.90
N ALA A 211 -3.76 -15.49 5.11
CA ALA A 211 -3.86 -15.65 3.67
C ALA A 211 -2.51 -15.42 2.94
N MET A 212 -1.58 -14.66 3.53
CA MET A 212 -0.31 -14.34 2.87
C MET A 212 0.53 -15.58 2.52
N PRO A 213 0.76 -16.56 3.43
CA PRO A 213 1.46 -17.80 3.09
C PRO A 213 0.75 -18.58 1.98
N ALA A 214 -0.58 -18.71 2.06
CA ALA A 214 -1.34 -19.44 1.05
C ALA A 214 -1.19 -18.82 -0.34
N LEU A 215 -1.20 -17.49 -0.42
CA LEU A 215 -0.98 -16.75 -1.67
C LEU A 215 0.47 -16.89 -2.17
N SER A 216 1.48 -16.81 -1.31
CA SER A 216 2.87 -17.03 -1.73
C SER A 216 3.12 -18.47 -2.19
N TRP A 217 2.52 -19.47 -1.54
CA TRP A 217 2.58 -20.87 -2.01
C TRP A 217 1.82 -21.07 -3.32
N ALA A 218 0.70 -20.38 -3.52
CA ALA A 218 -0.01 -20.38 -4.80
C ALA A 218 0.83 -19.75 -5.91
N TYR A 219 1.55 -18.67 -5.62
CA TYR A 219 2.50 -18.07 -6.55
C TYR A 219 3.60 -19.09 -6.94
N PHE A 220 4.23 -19.74 -5.96
CA PHE A 220 5.21 -20.79 -6.22
C PHE A 220 4.64 -21.95 -7.05
N ALA A 221 3.41 -22.38 -6.77
CA ALA A 221 2.76 -23.44 -7.54
C ALA A 221 2.54 -23.04 -9.02
N LEU A 222 2.21 -21.77 -9.27
CA LEU A 222 1.95 -21.23 -10.61
C LEU A 222 3.24 -21.00 -11.42
N THR A 223 4.31 -20.55 -10.77
CA THR A 223 5.54 -20.09 -11.45
C THR A 223 6.71 -21.06 -11.33
N ARG A 224 6.65 -21.98 -10.34
CA ARG A 224 7.79 -22.80 -9.87
C ARG A 224 8.99 -21.92 -9.47
N ARG A 225 8.70 -20.73 -8.93
CA ARG A 225 9.63 -19.71 -8.45
C ARG A 225 9.11 -19.14 -7.13
N GLY A 226 10.00 -18.68 -6.25
CA GLY A 226 9.60 -18.01 -5.00
C GLY A 226 9.48 -18.97 -3.81
N LEU A 227 10.22 -20.08 -3.81
CA LEU A 227 10.18 -21.04 -2.70
C LEU A 227 10.62 -20.41 -1.37
N LEU A 228 11.73 -19.66 -1.38
CA LEU A 228 12.23 -18.96 -0.21
C LEU A 228 11.28 -17.84 0.21
N ALA A 229 10.69 -17.13 -0.75
CA ALA A 229 9.66 -16.13 -0.47
C ALA A 229 8.42 -16.76 0.20
N ALA A 230 7.96 -17.92 -0.25
CA ALA A 230 6.83 -18.64 0.36
C ALA A 230 7.17 -19.18 1.75
N ALA A 231 8.37 -19.70 1.95
CA ALA A 231 8.86 -20.13 3.27
C ALA A 231 8.98 -18.94 4.24
N ALA A 232 9.55 -17.82 3.78
CA ALA A 232 9.66 -16.59 4.56
C ALA A 232 8.27 -16.00 4.89
N ALA A 233 7.35 -15.97 3.92
CA ALA A 233 5.98 -15.54 4.14
C ALA A 233 5.31 -16.39 5.22
N SER A 234 5.51 -17.71 5.21
CA SER A 234 5.00 -18.64 6.24
C SER A 234 5.57 -18.31 7.62
N ALA A 235 6.89 -18.19 7.74
CA ALA A 235 7.57 -17.94 9.02
C ALA A 235 7.23 -16.56 9.61
N LEU A 236 7.27 -15.51 8.78
CA LEU A 236 7.00 -14.14 9.21
C LEU A 236 5.52 -13.93 9.52
N SER A 237 4.62 -14.55 8.76
CA SER A 237 3.17 -14.50 9.05
C SER A 237 2.86 -15.22 10.35
N ALA A 238 3.51 -16.35 10.66
CA ALA A 238 3.36 -17.02 11.95
C ALA A 238 3.81 -16.14 13.12
N LEU A 239 4.94 -15.43 12.99
CA LEU A 239 5.40 -14.47 13.99
C LEU A 239 4.41 -13.29 14.15
N ALA A 240 3.89 -12.79 13.03
CA ALA A 240 2.90 -11.73 13.04
C ALA A 240 1.60 -12.15 13.71
N ILE A 241 1.07 -13.33 13.36
CA ILE A 241 -0.14 -13.92 13.96
C ILE A 241 0.04 -14.08 15.47
N ARG A 242 1.17 -14.62 15.95
CA ARG A 242 1.43 -14.73 17.40
C ARG A 242 1.41 -13.37 18.10
N SER A 243 1.96 -12.33 17.45
CA SER A 243 1.96 -10.97 18.00
C SER A 243 0.54 -10.39 18.04
N VAL A 244 -0.25 -10.62 16.98
CA VAL A 244 -1.64 -10.20 16.86
C VAL A 244 -2.53 -10.93 17.86
N GLU A 245 -2.32 -12.22 18.10
CA GLU A 245 -3.04 -13.00 19.09
C GLU A 245 -2.76 -12.50 20.51
N GLY A 246 -1.49 -12.23 20.83
CA GLY A 246 -1.10 -11.60 22.09
C GLY A 246 -1.78 -10.24 22.29
N PHE A 247 -1.80 -9.42 21.24
CA PHE A 247 -2.52 -8.14 21.23
C PHE A 247 -4.03 -8.34 21.42
N ARG A 248 -4.66 -9.32 20.77
CA ARG A 248 -6.10 -9.57 20.85
C ARG A 248 -6.55 -9.92 22.28
N ARG A 249 -5.71 -10.63 23.03
CA ARG A 249 -5.92 -11.00 24.44
C ARG A 249 -5.73 -9.80 25.37
N SER A 250 -4.72 -8.97 25.11
CA SER A 250 -4.39 -7.81 25.93
C SER A 250 -4.06 -6.59 25.05
N PRO A 251 -5.09 -5.89 24.50
CA PRO A 251 -4.86 -4.76 23.60
C PRO A 251 -4.11 -3.63 24.28
N SER A 252 -3.01 -3.19 23.68
CA SER A 252 -2.25 -2.04 24.19
C SER A 252 -1.70 -1.20 23.04
N ARG A 253 -1.53 0.09 23.32
CA ARG A 253 -1.01 1.05 22.34
C ARG A 253 0.40 0.66 21.86
N ASP A 254 1.25 0.15 22.75
CA ASP A 254 2.62 -0.23 22.41
C ASP A 254 2.67 -1.51 21.58
N ALA A 255 1.83 -2.50 21.88
CA ALA A 255 1.70 -3.70 21.06
C ALA A 255 1.18 -3.36 19.65
N ALA A 256 0.20 -2.44 19.54
CA ALA A 256 -0.27 -1.97 18.24
C ALA A 256 0.84 -1.27 17.44
N ARG A 257 1.65 -0.44 18.09
CA ARG A 257 2.81 0.21 17.47
C ARG A 257 3.83 -0.81 16.98
N ALA A 258 4.13 -1.83 17.78
CA ALA A 258 5.09 -2.88 17.42
C ALA A 258 4.62 -3.67 16.19
N ILE A 259 3.35 -4.09 16.16
CA ILE A 259 2.76 -4.83 15.02
C ILE A 259 2.77 -3.95 13.75
N PHE A 260 2.37 -2.69 13.87
CA PHE A 260 2.46 -1.73 12.77
C PHE A 260 3.89 -1.60 12.21
N LYS A 261 4.90 -1.52 13.09
CA LYS A 261 6.31 -1.39 12.68
C LYS A 261 6.87 -2.68 12.08
N MET A 262 6.34 -3.84 12.44
CA MET A 262 6.69 -5.13 11.85
C MET A 262 6.14 -5.29 10.42
N ALA A 263 5.04 -4.63 10.08
CA ALA A 263 4.36 -4.80 8.79
C ALA A 263 5.27 -4.50 7.60
N SER A 264 5.94 -3.33 7.55
CA SER A 264 6.75 -2.95 6.38
C SER A 264 7.97 -3.84 6.14
N PRO A 265 8.78 -4.20 7.17
CA PRO A 265 9.85 -5.19 7.00
C PRO A 265 9.35 -6.55 6.49
N LEU A 266 8.19 -7.01 6.98
CA LEU A 266 7.62 -8.31 6.59
C LEU A 266 7.37 -8.37 5.08
N ILE A 267 6.63 -7.40 4.53
CA ILE A 267 6.33 -7.40 3.08
C ILE A 267 7.58 -7.13 2.24
N ALA A 268 8.51 -6.32 2.74
CA ALA A 268 9.77 -6.03 2.05
C ALA A 268 10.64 -7.28 1.89
N VAL A 269 10.75 -8.11 2.94
CA VAL A 269 11.50 -9.38 2.87
C VAL A 269 10.87 -10.34 1.87
N ILE A 270 9.54 -10.51 1.89
CA ILE A 270 8.84 -11.39 0.95
C ILE A 270 9.11 -10.95 -0.49
N PHE A 271 8.88 -9.68 -0.81
CA PHE A 271 9.06 -9.16 -2.18
C PHE A 271 10.53 -9.15 -2.62
N LEU A 272 11.47 -8.91 -1.70
CA LEU A 272 12.89 -9.01 -2.02
C LEU A 272 13.28 -10.43 -2.44
N LEU A 273 12.80 -11.44 -1.70
CA LEU A 273 13.06 -12.85 -2.03
C LEU A 273 12.43 -13.22 -3.38
N GLU A 274 11.18 -12.82 -3.63
CA GLU A 274 10.53 -13.04 -4.94
C GLU A 274 11.35 -12.45 -6.09
N ALA A 275 11.85 -11.22 -5.91
CA ALA A 275 12.67 -10.54 -6.90
C ALA A 275 14.01 -11.25 -7.12
N LEU A 276 14.68 -11.67 -6.04
CA LEU A 276 15.96 -12.37 -6.10
C LEU A 276 15.83 -13.76 -6.73
N GLU A 277 14.82 -14.53 -6.34
CA GLU A 277 14.57 -15.87 -6.87
C GLU A 277 14.19 -15.80 -8.36
N GLY A 278 13.28 -14.88 -8.71
CA GLY A 278 12.93 -14.61 -10.11
C GLY A 278 14.13 -14.12 -10.93
N ALA A 279 15.03 -13.36 -10.29
CA ALA A 279 16.23 -12.85 -10.95
C ALA A 279 17.33 -13.89 -11.14
N LEU A 280 17.53 -14.76 -10.16
CA LEU A 280 18.58 -15.77 -10.14
C LEU A 280 18.14 -17.11 -10.74
N GLY A 281 16.86 -17.24 -11.10
CA GLY A 281 16.28 -18.49 -11.62
C GLY A 281 16.21 -19.58 -10.55
N ILE A 282 16.17 -19.19 -9.28
CA ILE A 282 16.00 -20.12 -8.16
C ILE A 282 14.52 -20.54 -8.13
N PRO A 283 14.22 -21.83 -7.87
CA PRO A 283 12.85 -22.30 -7.68
C PRO A 283 12.11 -21.57 -6.56
#